data_AF-A0A1V6IT41-F1
#
_entry.id   AF-A0A1V6IT41-F1
#
_cell.length_a   1.000
_cell.length_b   1.000
_cell.length_c   1.000
_cell.angle_alpha   90.00
_cell.angle_beta   90.00
_cell.angle_gamma   90.00
#
_symmetry.space_group_name_H-M   'P 1'
#
loop_
_entity.id
_entity.type
_entity.pdbx_description
1 polymer ?
#
loop_
_entity_poly.entity_id
_entity_poly.type
_entity_poly.pdbx_seq_one_letter_code
_entity_poly.pdbx_strand_id
1 'polypeptide(L)'
;MSDSYLSKLLEQAERELEKDAFLGRIEWDTKRWLDYPGFHLSTRFMQFLDLVSRHPGNKRIKNIPTSGANSMVKASTLAAIGGVDPSNGLGAGADVNVGRRIKYARGADTTPIGYNHVAWLETNGDRAFNYYAYGESVVAMWSDFSRKGYKGRKEQGVSDLGGRNYYEGMKFSKSKPGPNIPKLKLDQQGSFVPEDLERDWHDIVARFEYQINSGVWVYFKDDFELWQRALNFTFGNVRPPRWEIQDGQVKITEAGQIWLKQQLKSFAAKNSQEILYQRGGHRV
;
A
#
# COMPACT_ATOMS: atom_id res chain seq x y z
N MET A 1 11.33 -8.49 9.89
CA MET A 1 10.20 -8.95 10.75
C MET A 1 10.33 -8.24 12.09
N SER A 2 9.23 -7.96 12.77
CA SER A 2 9.26 -7.42 14.14
C SER A 2 9.82 -8.44 15.13
N ASP A 3 10.59 -7.99 16.11
CA ASP A 3 10.96 -8.83 17.26
C ASP A 3 9.72 -9.31 17.99
N SER A 4 9.77 -10.54 18.51
CA SER A 4 8.64 -11.20 19.20
C SER A 4 7.33 -11.16 18.40
N TYR A 5 7.42 -11.26 17.08
CA TYR A 5 6.28 -11.18 16.15
C TYR A 5 5.09 -12.05 16.57
N LEU A 6 5.33 -13.32 16.90
CA LEU A 6 4.28 -14.24 17.30
C LEU A 6 3.63 -13.82 18.63
N SER A 7 4.44 -13.46 19.62
CA SER A 7 3.94 -12.97 20.92
C SER A 7 3.03 -11.76 20.75
N LYS A 8 3.43 -10.79 19.92
CA LYS A 8 2.61 -9.60 19.63
C LYS A 8 1.24 -9.92 19.03
N LEU A 9 1.15 -10.95 18.18
CA LEU A 9 -0.13 -11.41 17.64
C LEU A 9 -0.97 -12.14 18.69
N LEU A 10 -0.34 -13.03 19.45
CA LEU A 10 -1.01 -13.81 20.50
C LEU A 10 -1.54 -12.92 21.63
N GLU A 11 -0.76 -11.96 22.11
CA GLU A 11 -1.16 -10.99 23.13
C GLU A 11 -2.40 -10.19 22.71
N GLN A 12 -2.50 -9.80 21.42
CA GLN A 12 -3.72 -9.14 20.94
C GLN A 12 -4.90 -10.11 20.87
N ALA A 13 -4.67 -11.37 20.47
CA ALA A 13 -5.73 -12.38 20.43
C ALA A 13 -6.28 -12.76 21.81
N GLU A 14 -5.44 -12.74 22.85
CA GLU A 14 -5.84 -12.95 24.23
C GLU A 14 -6.64 -11.77 24.78
N ARG A 15 -6.31 -10.54 24.35
CA ARG A 15 -7.01 -9.32 24.76
C ARG A 15 -8.33 -9.09 24.02
N GLU A 16 -8.40 -9.43 22.74
CA GLU A 16 -9.55 -9.18 21.86
C GLU A 16 -10.24 -10.52 21.53
N LEU A 17 -10.81 -11.15 22.57
CA LEU A 17 -11.44 -12.48 22.48
C LEU A 17 -12.62 -12.53 21.51
N GLU A 18 -13.24 -11.40 21.21
CA GLU A 18 -14.35 -11.28 20.26
C GLU A 18 -13.91 -11.32 18.79
N LYS A 19 -12.61 -11.17 18.51
CA LYS A 19 -12.05 -11.25 17.15
C LYS A 19 -11.81 -12.69 16.75
N ASP A 20 -12.04 -12.98 15.48
CA ASP A 20 -11.84 -14.29 14.86
C ASP A 20 -10.49 -14.42 14.15
N ALA A 21 -9.92 -13.28 13.74
CA ALA A 21 -8.66 -13.21 13.03
C ALA A 21 -7.95 -11.88 13.27
N PHE A 22 -6.65 -11.84 12.98
CA PHE A 22 -5.80 -10.66 13.07
C PHE A 22 -4.94 -10.54 11.82
N LEU A 23 -4.94 -9.36 11.22
CA LEU A 23 -4.00 -8.98 10.16
C LEU A 23 -2.85 -8.18 10.77
N GLY A 24 -1.61 -8.60 10.55
CA GLY A 24 -0.42 -7.82 10.89
C GLY A 24 -0.01 -6.85 9.78
N ARG A 25 0.99 -6.00 10.05
CA ARG A 25 1.57 -5.06 9.08
C ARG A 25 2.50 -5.78 8.09
N ILE A 26 2.40 -5.47 6.80
CA ILE A 26 3.27 -6.04 5.77
C ILE A 26 4.18 -4.94 5.25
N GLU A 27 5.49 -5.17 5.33
CA GLU A 27 6.53 -4.36 4.72
C GLU A 27 6.95 -4.95 3.37
N TRP A 28 7.03 -4.11 2.34
CA TRP A 28 7.38 -4.54 0.99
C TRP A 28 8.82 -4.15 0.67
N ASP A 29 9.69 -5.14 0.69
CA ASP A 29 11.07 -5.06 0.21
C ASP A 29 11.87 -3.85 0.70
N THR A 30 12.06 -3.81 2.02
CA THR A 30 12.70 -2.68 2.69
C THR A 30 14.17 -2.52 2.30
N LYS A 31 14.80 -3.61 1.83
CA LYS A 31 16.19 -3.62 1.36
C LYS A 31 16.40 -2.74 0.13
N ARG A 32 15.40 -2.61 -0.76
CA ARG A 32 15.48 -1.77 -1.96
C ARG A 32 15.30 -0.27 -1.67
N TRP A 33 14.87 0.12 -0.48
CA TRP A 33 14.51 1.52 -0.22
C TRP A 33 15.70 2.49 -0.20
N LEU A 34 16.91 2.00 0.07
CA LEU A 34 18.12 2.81 -0.01
C LEU A 34 18.51 3.11 -1.46
N ASP A 35 18.41 2.10 -2.34
CA ASP A 35 18.74 2.25 -3.76
C ASP A 35 17.61 2.94 -4.54
N TYR A 36 16.36 2.84 -4.07
CA TYR A 36 15.17 3.36 -4.75
C TYR A 36 14.28 4.17 -3.79
N PRO A 37 14.72 5.38 -3.36
CA PRO A 37 13.98 6.25 -2.46
C PRO A 37 12.56 6.62 -2.94
N GLY A 38 12.32 6.75 -4.24
CA GLY A 38 10.97 7.00 -4.76
C GLY A 38 10.06 5.77 -4.67
N PHE A 39 10.63 4.56 -4.75
CA PHE A 39 9.90 3.32 -4.47
C PHE A 39 9.50 3.23 -3.00
N HIS A 40 10.39 3.64 -2.10
CA HIS A 40 10.11 3.74 -0.67
C HIS A 40 8.91 4.67 -0.41
N LEU A 41 8.94 5.90 -0.93
CA LEU A 41 7.81 6.84 -0.79
C LEU A 41 6.49 6.23 -1.30
N SER A 42 6.54 5.62 -2.48
CA SER A 42 5.36 5.06 -3.14
C SER A 42 4.72 3.93 -2.35
N THR A 43 5.56 3.01 -1.85
CA THR A 43 5.15 1.87 -1.02
C THR A 43 4.59 2.34 0.31
N ARG A 44 5.26 3.27 0.99
CA ARG A 44 4.80 3.81 2.27
C ARG A 44 3.47 4.52 2.14
N PHE A 45 3.30 5.31 1.08
CA PHE A 45 2.02 5.97 0.83
C PHE A 45 0.89 4.97 0.59
N MET A 46 1.12 3.90 -0.20
CA MET A 46 0.13 2.83 -0.36
C MET A 46 -0.22 2.15 0.97
N GLN A 47 0.77 1.77 1.78
CA GLN A 47 0.55 1.17 3.11
C GLN A 47 -0.22 2.11 4.05
N PHE A 48 0.01 3.42 3.91
CA PHE A 48 -0.73 4.44 4.63
C PHE A 48 -2.19 4.55 4.18
N LEU A 49 -2.46 4.53 2.87
CA LEU A 49 -3.83 4.48 2.34
C LEU A 49 -4.57 3.22 2.80
N ASP A 50 -3.89 2.07 2.82
CA ASP A 50 -4.38 0.83 3.42
C ASP A 50 -4.83 1.07 4.86
N LEU A 51 -4.01 1.73 5.69
CA LEU A 51 -4.33 2.02 7.08
C LEU A 51 -5.55 2.96 7.21
N VAL A 52 -5.61 4.03 6.42
CA VAL A 52 -6.75 4.97 6.45
C VAL A 52 -8.03 4.26 6.02
N SER A 53 -7.98 3.43 4.97
CA SER A 53 -9.14 2.68 4.49
C SER A 53 -9.65 1.66 5.52
N ARG A 54 -8.76 1.10 6.34
CA ARG A 54 -9.11 0.22 7.48
C ARG A 54 -9.68 0.97 8.67
N HIS A 55 -9.53 2.29 8.75
CA HIS A 55 -9.99 3.11 9.88
C HIS A 55 -10.76 4.35 9.38
N PRO A 56 -11.89 4.15 8.67
CA PRO A 56 -12.63 5.25 8.03
C PRO A 56 -13.26 6.25 9.00
N GLY A 57 -13.23 5.99 10.31
CA GLY A 57 -13.96 6.77 11.32
C GLY A 57 -15.45 6.46 11.27
N ASN A 58 -16.30 7.45 11.57
CA ASN A 58 -17.76 7.25 11.65
C ASN A 58 -18.46 7.15 10.29
N LYS A 59 -17.71 7.24 9.18
CA LYS A 59 -18.27 7.29 7.82
C LYS A 59 -18.59 5.92 7.22
N ARG A 60 -17.86 4.87 7.62
CA ARG A 60 -18.00 3.52 7.08
C ARG A 60 -17.68 2.49 8.16
N ILE A 61 -18.24 1.29 8.04
CA ILE A 61 -17.88 0.17 8.91
C ILE A 61 -16.40 -0.17 8.67
N LYS A 62 -15.69 -0.44 9.77
CA LYS A 62 -14.28 -0.82 9.75
C LYS A 62 -14.09 -2.09 8.93
N ASN A 63 -13.34 -2.01 7.84
CA ASN A 63 -13.12 -3.15 6.94
C ASN A 63 -11.65 -3.58 6.95
N ILE A 64 -11.30 -4.53 7.83
CA ILE A 64 -9.96 -5.13 7.87
C ILE A 64 -9.99 -6.47 7.14
N PRO A 65 -9.22 -6.69 6.04
CA PRO A 65 -9.18 -7.98 5.36
C PRO A 65 -8.24 -8.96 6.07
N THR A 66 -8.17 -10.19 5.56
CA THR A 66 -7.01 -11.07 5.75
C THR A 66 -6.05 -10.92 4.56
N SER A 67 -4.78 -11.26 4.79
CA SER A 67 -3.73 -11.34 3.78
C SER A 67 -2.77 -12.48 4.12
N GLY A 68 -2.45 -13.31 3.14
CA GLY A 68 -1.71 -14.56 3.31
C GLY A 68 -0.30 -14.36 3.82
N ALA A 69 0.27 -13.16 3.64
CA ALA A 69 1.62 -12.86 4.12
C ALA A 69 1.69 -12.59 5.63
N ASN A 70 0.61 -12.12 6.28
CA ASN A 70 0.66 -11.74 7.69
C ASN A 70 -0.73 -11.79 8.35
N SER A 71 -1.39 -12.94 8.36
CA SER A 71 -2.66 -13.11 9.08
C SER A 71 -2.64 -14.31 10.02
N MET A 72 -3.30 -14.15 11.15
CA MET A 72 -3.61 -15.23 12.10
C MET A 72 -5.13 -15.40 12.15
N VAL A 73 -5.60 -16.64 12.15
CA VAL A 73 -7.02 -16.98 12.24
C VAL A 73 -7.19 -18.00 13.34
N LYS A 74 -8.21 -17.85 14.20
CA LYS A 74 -8.55 -18.87 15.19
C LYS A 74 -8.87 -20.19 14.49
N ALA A 75 -8.29 -21.29 14.96
CA ALA A 75 -8.50 -22.60 14.36
C ALA A 75 -9.98 -23.01 14.33
N SER A 76 -10.73 -22.71 15.41
CA SER A 76 -12.17 -22.94 15.49
C SER A 76 -12.95 -22.12 14.47
N THR A 77 -12.60 -20.85 14.25
CA THR A 77 -13.21 -20.02 13.21
C THR A 77 -12.90 -20.56 11.82
N LEU A 78 -11.64 -20.95 11.55
CA LEU A 78 -11.27 -21.55 10.27
C LEU A 78 -12.06 -22.84 10.00
N ALA A 79 -12.26 -23.68 11.03
CA ALA A 79 -13.12 -24.87 10.92
C ALA A 79 -14.59 -24.49 10.69
N ALA A 80 -15.12 -23.51 11.42
CA ALA A 80 -16.52 -23.07 11.34
C ALA A 80 -16.89 -22.49 9.96
N ILE A 81 -15.96 -21.79 9.30
CA ILE A 81 -16.19 -21.32 7.93
C ILE A 81 -16.03 -22.43 6.89
N GLY A 82 -15.53 -23.62 7.25
CA GLY A 82 -15.27 -24.75 6.34
C GLY A 82 -13.88 -24.77 5.71
N GLY A 83 -12.85 -24.30 6.43
CA GLY A 83 -11.46 -24.33 5.99
C GLY A 83 -11.13 -23.36 4.85
N VAL A 84 -9.98 -23.56 4.19
CA VAL A 84 -9.63 -22.85 2.96
C VAL A 84 -10.40 -23.48 1.80
N ASP A 85 -11.07 -22.66 0.99
CA ASP A 85 -11.89 -23.12 -0.13
C ASP A 85 -11.00 -23.74 -1.23
N PRO A 86 -11.13 -25.05 -1.52
CA PRO A 86 -10.31 -25.73 -2.53
C PRO A 86 -10.64 -25.28 -3.96
N SER A 87 -11.84 -24.74 -4.22
CA SER A 87 -12.23 -24.24 -5.54
C SER A 87 -11.51 -22.93 -5.91
N ASN A 88 -10.98 -22.21 -4.91
CA ASN A 88 -10.09 -21.06 -5.07
C ASN A 88 -8.60 -21.45 -5.10
N GLY A 89 -8.28 -22.73 -5.32
CA GLY A 89 -6.94 -23.32 -5.36
C GLY A 89 -5.99 -22.78 -6.44
N LEU A 90 -6.42 -21.80 -7.25
CA LEU A 90 -5.58 -21.07 -8.21
C LEU A 90 -4.69 -20.00 -7.53
N GLY A 91 -4.68 -19.91 -6.20
CA GLY A 91 -3.79 -19.07 -5.40
C GLY A 91 -4.12 -17.58 -5.39
N ALA A 92 -5.01 -17.12 -6.26
CA ALA A 92 -5.46 -15.74 -6.36
C ALA A 92 -6.53 -15.41 -5.33
N GLY A 93 -6.17 -14.67 -4.26
CA GLY A 93 -7.13 -14.11 -3.30
C GLY A 93 -7.79 -15.14 -2.39
N ALA A 94 -7.28 -16.38 -2.32
CA ALA A 94 -7.75 -17.41 -1.40
C ALA A 94 -7.61 -16.98 0.07
N ASP A 95 -6.51 -16.28 0.37
CA ASP A 95 -6.25 -15.64 1.64
C ASP A 95 -7.28 -14.56 1.99
N VAL A 96 -7.64 -13.68 1.04
CA VAL A 96 -8.67 -12.65 1.23
C VAL A 96 -10.06 -13.27 1.36
N ASN A 97 -10.32 -14.38 0.67
CA ASN A 97 -11.59 -15.11 0.75
C ASN A 97 -11.85 -15.64 2.17
N VAL A 98 -10.82 -16.12 2.87
CA VAL A 98 -10.95 -16.50 4.29
C VAL A 98 -11.56 -15.36 5.12
N GLY A 99 -11.03 -14.14 5.01
CA GLY A 99 -11.57 -12.98 5.73
C GLY A 99 -12.98 -12.58 5.30
N ARG A 100 -13.34 -12.77 4.01
CA ARG A 100 -14.71 -12.55 3.52
C ARG A 100 -15.70 -13.54 4.13
N ARG A 101 -15.34 -14.83 4.19
CA ARG A 101 -16.18 -15.89 4.78
C ARG A 101 -16.36 -15.70 6.28
N ILE A 102 -15.32 -15.27 7.01
CA ILE A 102 -15.43 -14.91 8.43
C ILE A 102 -16.46 -13.78 8.63
N LYS A 103 -16.34 -12.69 7.85
CA LYS A 103 -17.29 -11.57 7.93
C LYS A 103 -18.71 -11.98 7.56
N TYR A 104 -18.86 -12.78 6.50
CA TYR A 104 -20.16 -13.28 6.08
C TYR A 104 -20.83 -14.11 7.19
N ALA A 105 -20.08 -15.00 7.84
CA ALA A 105 -20.59 -15.82 8.94
C ALA A 105 -20.97 -15.00 10.19
N ARG A 106 -20.32 -13.86 10.43
CA ARG A 106 -20.59 -12.98 11.58
C ARG A 106 -21.65 -11.90 11.32
N GLY A 107 -21.89 -11.55 10.06
CA GLY A 107 -22.83 -10.51 9.66
C GLY A 107 -22.17 -9.18 9.30
N ALA A 108 -22.86 -8.39 8.48
CA ALA A 108 -22.32 -7.20 7.80
C ALA A 108 -21.85 -6.08 8.73
N ASP A 109 -22.45 -5.97 9.93
CA ASP A 109 -22.17 -4.90 10.89
C ASP A 109 -21.07 -5.24 11.91
N THR A 110 -20.43 -6.39 11.74
CA THR A 110 -19.39 -6.86 12.67
C THR A 110 -17.98 -6.49 12.19
N THR A 111 -17.05 -6.39 13.15
CA THR A 111 -15.62 -6.26 12.87
C THR A 111 -14.87 -7.46 13.46
N PRO A 112 -14.98 -8.65 12.84
CA PRO A 112 -14.42 -9.88 13.40
C PRO A 112 -12.91 -10.01 13.16
N ILE A 113 -12.31 -9.11 12.39
CA ILE A 113 -10.88 -9.13 12.07
C ILE A 113 -10.21 -7.91 12.70
N GLY A 114 -9.24 -8.15 13.56
CA GLY A 114 -8.39 -7.14 14.18
C GLY A 114 -7.21 -6.75 13.27
N TYR A 115 -6.62 -5.58 13.51
CA TYR A 115 -5.38 -5.16 12.86
C TYR A 115 -4.30 -4.93 13.91
N ASN A 116 -3.14 -5.56 13.72
CA ASN A 116 -1.98 -5.46 14.58
C ASN A 116 -0.85 -4.72 13.86
N HIS A 117 -0.69 -3.42 14.12
CA HIS A 117 0.35 -2.64 13.47
C HIS A 117 1.77 -3.02 13.93
N VAL A 118 1.94 -3.49 15.16
CA VAL A 118 3.25 -3.77 15.76
C VAL A 118 3.80 -5.16 15.39
N ALA A 119 2.92 -6.09 15.01
CA ALA A 119 3.29 -7.38 14.45
C ALA A 119 3.51 -7.26 12.93
N TRP A 120 4.75 -6.98 12.53
CA TRP A 120 5.10 -6.74 11.13
C TRP A 120 6.03 -7.79 10.54
N LEU A 121 5.82 -8.08 9.26
CA LEU A 121 6.65 -8.98 8.46
C LEU A 121 7.18 -8.23 7.24
N GLU A 122 8.36 -8.60 6.78
CA GLU A 122 8.88 -8.16 5.49
C GLU A 122 8.62 -9.25 4.46
N THR A 123 8.14 -8.87 3.29
CA THR A 123 7.90 -9.77 2.16
C THR A 123 8.53 -9.24 0.88
N ASN A 124 8.55 -10.10 -0.13
CA ASN A 124 9.04 -9.77 -1.47
C ASN A 124 8.16 -8.68 -2.10
N GLY A 125 8.79 -7.59 -2.54
CA GLY A 125 8.16 -6.43 -3.18
C GLY A 125 8.41 -6.35 -4.69
N ASP A 126 8.93 -7.39 -5.34
CA ASP A 126 9.27 -7.40 -6.78
C ASP A 126 8.10 -6.94 -7.65
N ARG A 127 6.87 -7.31 -7.29
CA ARG A 127 5.70 -6.89 -8.03
C ARG A 127 5.48 -5.38 -7.93
N ALA A 128 5.48 -4.84 -6.71
CA ALA A 128 5.36 -3.41 -6.46
C ALA A 128 6.50 -2.66 -7.17
N PHE A 129 7.72 -3.16 -7.04
CA PHE A 129 8.91 -2.59 -7.63
C PHE A 129 8.84 -2.58 -9.15
N ASN A 130 8.38 -3.66 -9.79
CA ASN A 130 8.20 -3.70 -11.24
C ASN A 130 7.22 -2.62 -11.71
N TYR A 131 6.05 -2.50 -11.09
CA TYR A 131 5.12 -1.41 -11.45
C TYR A 131 5.78 -0.04 -11.29
N TYR A 132 6.42 0.22 -10.15
CA TYR A 132 7.15 1.46 -9.92
C TYR A 132 8.21 1.75 -10.99
N ALA A 133 9.01 0.73 -11.32
CA ALA A 133 10.12 0.83 -12.25
C ALA A 133 9.68 1.17 -13.68
N TYR A 134 8.48 0.74 -14.07
CA TYR A 134 7.89 1.05 -15.37
C TYR A 134 7.03 2.32 -15.38
N GLY A 135 7.12 3.16 -14.33
CA GLY A 135 6.39 4.43 -14.23
C GLY A 135 4.92 4.24 -13.84
N GLU A 136 4.57 3.08 -13.27
CA GLU A 136 3.22 2.75 -12.84
C GLU A 136 3.06 2.86 -11.32
N SER A 137 1.80 2.93 -10.89
CA SER A 137 1.45 2.99 -9.47
C SER A 137 1.67 1.62 -8.82
N VAL A 138 2.31 1.59 -7.65
CA VAL A 138 2.51 0.33 -6.89
C VAL A 138 1.19 -0.32 -6.50
N VAL A 139 0.08 0.43 -6.45
CA VAL A 139 -1.26 -0.11 -6.18
C VAL A 139 -1.73 -1.05 -7.29
N ALA A 140 -1.23 -0.89 -8.51
CA ALA A 140 -1.57 -1.75 -9.64
C ALA A 140 -1.11 -3.22 -9.44
N MET A 141 -0.19 -3.47 -8.49
CA MET A 141 0.27 -4.81 -8.11
C MET A 141 -0.87 -5.74 -7.66
N TRP A 142 -2.00 -5.17 -7.20
CA TRP A 142 -3.17 -5.93 -6.80
C TRP A 142 -3.94 -6.50 -8.01
N SER A 143 -3.78 -5.90 -9.20
CA SER A 143 -4.43 -6.36 -10.43
C SER A 143 -3.91 -7.72 -10.91
N ASP A 144 -2.64 -8.04 -10.64
CA ASP A 144 -2.00 -9.30 -11.03
C ASP A 144 -2.69 -10.52 -10.41
N PHE A 145 -3.25 -10.39 -9.20
CA PHE A 145 -4.02 -11.46 -8.57
C PHE A 145 -5.27 -11.82 -9.38
N SER A 146 -5.82 -10.88 -10.15
CA SER A 146 -7.00 -11.12 -10.99
C SER A 146 -6.65 -11.81 -12.31
N ARG A 147 -5.35 -11.99 -12.63
CA ARG A 147 -4.84 -12.37 -13.96
C ARG A 147 -4.02 -13.67 -13.99
N LYS A 148 -4.35 -14.64 -13.12
CA LYS A 148 -3.78 -16.02 -13.04
C LYS A 148 -2.58 -16.24 -12.08
N GLY A 149 -2.49 -15.47 -10.99
CA GLY A 149 -1.63 -15.83 -9.85
C GLY A 149 -0.19 -15.30 -9.91
N TYR A 150 0.65 -15.77 -8.97
CA TYR A 150 2.00 -15.25 -8.71
C TYR A 150 2.92 -15.41 -9.95
N LYS A 151 3.44 -14.29 -10.46
CA LYS A 151 4.51 -14.25 -11.46
C LYS A 151 5.88 -14.38 -10.80
N GLY A 152 6.76 -15.16 -11.41
CA GLY A 152 8.13 -15.36 -10.92
C GLY A 152 8.99 -14.09 -11.00
N ARG A 153 10.09 -14.06 -10.25
CA ARG A 153 10.99 -12.88 -10.09
C ARG A 153 11.60 -12.35 -11.40
N LYS A 154 11.56 -13.12 -12.48
CA LYS A 154 12.11 -12.76 -13.80
C LYS A 154 11.04 -12.39 -14.83
N GLU A 155 9.77 -12.47 -14.45
CA GLU A 155 8.66 -12.21 -15.34
C GLU A 155 8.22 -10.74 -15.22
N GLN A 156 8.17 -10.03 -16.35
CA GLN A 156 7.58 -8.70 -16.39
C GLN A 156 6.13 -8.77 -15.89
N GLY A 157 5.78 -7.87 -14.95
CA GLY A 157 4.40 -7.63 -14.57
C GLY A 157 3.59 -7.32 -15.83
N VAL A 158 2.35 -7.82 -15.93
CA VAL A 158 1.52 -7.51 -17.10
C VAL A 158 1.06 -6.06 -16.97
N SER A 159 1.85 -5.10 -17.44
CA SER A 159 1.40 -3.72 -17.63
C SER A 159 0.48 -3.62 -18.87
N ASP A 160 -0.48 -4.54 -18.99
CA ASP A 160 -1.57 -4.35 -19.94
C ASP A 160 -2.63 -3.51 -19.24
N LEU A 161 -2.80 -2.30 -19.76
CA LEU A 161 -3.81 -1.28 -19.44
C LEU A 161 -5.28 -1.76 -19.59
N GLY A 162 -5.53 -3.07 -19.63
CA GLY A 162 -6.84 -3.66 -19.84
C GLY A 162 -6.97 -5.03 -19.17
N GLY A 163 -7.51 -5.06 -17.96
CA GLY A 163 -7.85 -6.33 -17.32
C GLY A 163 -8.33 -6.12 -15.89
N ARG A 164 -9.55 -6.59 -15.65
CA ARG A 164 -10.43 -6.34 -14.50
C ARG A 164 -9.68 -6.39 -13.17
N ASN A 165 -9.76 -5.28 -12.43
CA ASN A 165 -9.26 -5.19 -11.06
C ASN A 165 -10.22 -5.89 -10.10
N TYR A 166 -9.66 -6.45 -9.01
CA TYR A 166 -10.38 -7.01 -7.86
C TYR A 166 -11.42 -6.05 -7.22
N TYR A 167 -11.30 -4.76 -7.54
CA TYR A 167 -12.31 -3.72 -7.35
C TYR A 167 -12.94 -3.41 -8.71
N GLU A 168 -13.98 -4.17 -9.09
CA GLU A 168 -14.70 -3.95 -10.36
C GLU A 168 -15.28 -2.54 -10.43
N GLY A 169 -15.00 -1.84 -11.53
CA GLY A 169 -15.42 -0.46 -11.78
C GLY A 169 -14.36 0.44 -12.42
N MET A 170 -13.17 -0.07 -12.75
CA MET A 170 -12.09 0.75 -13.32
C MET A 170 -12.29 1.01 -14.82
N LYS A 171 -13.13 2.00 -15.16
CA LYS A 171 -12.92 2.80 -16.36
C LYS A 171 -11.89 3.88 -16.01
N PHE A 172 -10.59 3.58 -16.18
CA PHE A 172 -9.68 4.67 -16.56
C PHE A 172 -10.28 5.22 -17.85
N SER A 173 -10.62 6.51 -17.90
CA SER A 173 -11.16 7.09 -19.13
C SER A 173 -10.11 6.82 -20.22
N LYS A 174 -10.49 6.04 -21.23
CA LYS A 174 -9.65 5.68 -22.40
C LYS A 174 -9.20 6.90 -23.23
N SER A 175 -9.48 8.12 -22.78
CA SER A 175 -9.38 9.36 -23.56
C SER A 175 -8.27 10.32 -23.15
N LYS A 176 -7.42 9.97 -22.18
CA LYS A 176 -6.14 10.66 -22.00
C LYS A 176 -5.02 9.63 -21.95
N PRO A 177 -4.02 9.65 -22.85
CA PRO A 177 -2.78 8.94 -22.58
C PRO A 177 -2.34 9.38 -21.18
N GLY A 178 -2.02 8.42 -20.31
CA GLY A 178 -1.45 8.76 -19.01
C GLY A 178 -0.28 9.73 -19.24
N PRO A 179 -0.02 10.68 -18.31
CA PRO A 179 1.20 11.47 -18.39
C PRO A 179 2.39 10.52 -18.64
N ASN A 180 3.36 10.93 -19.46
CA ASN A 180 4.56 10.13 -19.72
C ASN A 180 5.39 10.07 -18.43
N ILE A 181 4.99 9.21 -17.49
CA ILE A 181 5.61 9.10 -16.17
C ILE A 181 7.01 8.52 -16.38
N PRO A 182 8.05 9.17 -15.85
CA PRO A 182 9.41 8.69 -16.01
C PRO A 182 9.58 7.27 -15.47
N LYS A 183 10.20 6.39 -16.26
CA LYS A 183 10.59 5.04 -15.85
C LYS A 183 11.93 5.08 -15.11
N LEU A 184 12.23 4.03 -14.35
CA LEU A 184 13.58 3.85 -13.83
C LEU A 184 14.57 3.63 -14.98
N LYS A 185 15.77 4.21 -14.81
CA LYS A 185 16.86 4.08 -15.78
C LYS A 185 17.42 2.66 -15.74
N LEU A 186 17.84 2.16 -16.89
CA LEU A 186 18.54 0.89 -17.03
C LEU A 186 20.01 1.16 -17.34
N ASP A 187 20.89 0.32 -16.80
CA ASP A 187 22.30 0.27 -17.20
C ASP A 187 22.47 -0.47 -18.54
N GLN A 188 23.71 -0.58 -19.01
CA GLN A 188 24.04 -1.27 -20.26
C GLN A 188 23.72 -2.77 -20.22
N GLN A 189 23.58 -3.34 -19.02
CA GLN A 189 23.26 -4.75 -18.79
C GLN A 189 21.75 -4.97 -18.63
N GLY A 190 20.93 -3.90 -18.71
CA GLY A 190 19.49 -3.97 -18.55
C GLY A 190 19.04 -4.11 -17.08
N SER A 191 19.90 -3.77 -16.12
CA SER A 191 19.52 -3.70 -14.70
C SER A 191 19.07 -2.30 -14.32
N PHE A 192 18.11 -2.20 -13.40
CA PHE A 192 17.67 -0.89 -12.90
C PHE A 192 18.81 -0.20 -12.14
N VAL A 193 19.03 1.07 -12.45
CA VAL A 193 20.03 1.91 -11.81
C VAL A 193 19.45 2.52 -10.53
N PRO A 194 20.18 2.50 -9.40
CA PRO A 194 19.77 3.19 -8.18
C PRO A 194 19.48 4.68 -8.43
N GLU A 195 18.44 5.19 -7.77
CA GLU A 195 18.06 6.60 -7.87
C GLU A 195 18.97 7.47 -7.01
N ASP A 196 19.30 8.64 -7.53
CA ASP A 196 20.03 9.67 -6.80
C ASP A 196 19.10 10.85 -6.50
N LEU A 197 19.04 11.28 -5.23
CA LEU A 197 18.13 12.33 -4.77
C LEU A 197 18.44 13.72 -5.34
N GLU A 198 19.65 13.96 -5.87
CA GLU A 198 20.00 15.22 -6.49
C GLU A 198 19.74 15.17 -8.00
N ARG A 199 20.18 14.11 -8.67
CA ARG A 199 20.07 13.92 -10.12
C ARG A 199 18.65 13.58 -10.57
N ASP A 200 17.95 12.70 -9.85
CA ASP A 200 16.69 12.09 -10.29
C ASP A 200 15.47 12.66 -9.57
N TRP A 201 15.61 13.74 -8.80
CA TRP A 201 14.55 14.28 -7.93
C TRP A 201 13.24 14.58 -8.67
N HIS A 202 13.35 15.22 -9.83
CA HIS A 202 12.19 15.54 -10.66
C HIS A 202 11.40 14.28 -11.06
N ASP A 203 12.11 13.23 -11.45
CA ASP A 203 11.50 11.96 -11.87
C ASP A 203 10.89 11.19 -10.69
N ILE A 204 11.56 11.23 -9.52
CA ILE A 204 11.04 10.69 -8.26
C ILE A 204 9.71 11.37 -7.89
N VAL A 205 9.67 12.70 -7.94
CA VAL A 205 8.47 13.48 -7.63
C VAL A 205 7.35 13.16 -8.62
N ALA A 206 7.64 13.11 -9.93
CA ALA A 206 6.66 12.78 -10.95
C ALA A 206 6.05 11.38 -10.75
N ARG A 207 6.88 10.35 -10.48
CA ARG A 207 6.40 9.00 -10.12
C ARG A 207 5.56 9.02 -8.85
N PHE A 208 5.97 9.79 -7.84
CA PHE A 208 5.26 9.83 -6.57
C PHE A 208 3.92 10.58 -6.65
N GLU A 209 3.82 11.67 -7.42
CA GLU A 209 2.55 12.34 -7.70
C GLU A 209 1.57 11.40 -8.41
N TYR A 210 2.04 10.64 -9.40
CA TYR A 210 1.21 9.63 -10.06
C TYR A 210 0.72 8.58 -9.07
N GLN A 211 1.61 8.09 -8.19
CA GLN A 211 1.25 7.18 -7.12
C GLN A 211 0.22 7.78 -6.15
N ILE A 212 0.33 9.07 -5.81
CA ILE A 212 -0.63 9.75 -4.95
C ILE A 212 -2.00 9.74 -5.61
N ASN A 213 -2.09 10.26 -6.83
CA ASN A 213 -3.35 10.40 -7.56
C ASN A 213 -4.03 9.05 -7.83
N SER A 214 -3.26 8.06 -8.29
CA SER A 214 -3.74 6.70 -8.47
C SER A 214 -4.22 6.10 -7.14
N GLY A 215 -3.42 6.22 -6.08
CA GLY A 215 -3.71 5.68 -4.77
C GLY A 215 -4.99 6.25 -4.15
N VAL A 216 -5.09 7.58 -4.02
CA VAL A 216 -6.28 8.21 -3.41
C VAL A 216 -7.56 7.85 -4.16
N TRP A 217 -7.50 7.75 -5.49
CA TRP A 217 -8.64 7.31 -6.29
C TRP A 217 -8.97 5.83 -6.10
N VAL A 218 -7.98 4.94 -6.10
CA VAL A 218 -8.22 3.49 -5.90
C VAL A 218 -8.88 3.24 -4.54
N TYR A 219 -8.38 3.90 -3.49
CA TYR A 219 -8.84 3.67 -2.13
C TYR A 219 -10.11 4.43 -1.75
N PHE A 220 -10.30 5.65 -2.27
CA PHE A 220 -11.37 6.55 -1.82
C PHE A 220 -12.31 7.02 -2.92
N LYS A 221 -12.04 6.69 -4.20
CA LYS A 221 -12.83 7.18 -5.35
C LYS A 221 -12.93 8.70 -5.32
N ASP A 222 -14.10 9.28 -5.52
CA ASP A 222 -14.31 10.72 -5.57
C ASP A 222 -14.56 11.35 -4.17
N ASP A 223 -14.23 10.63 -3.08
CA ASP A 223 -14.34 11.13 -1.69
C ASP A 223 -13.17 12.07 -1.35
N PHE A 224 -13.26 13.31 -1.82
CA PHE A 224 -12.24 14.34 -1.64
C PHE A 224 -11.92 14.62 -0.16
N GLU A 225 -12.87 14.45 0.76
CA GLU A 225 -12.60 14.66 2.18
C GLU A 225 -11.65 13.57 2.72
N LEU A 226 -11.83 12.31 2.30
CA LEU A 226 -10.88 11.25 2.62
C LEU A 226 -9.52 11.45 1.94
N TRP A 227 -9.48 12.02 0.74
CA TRP A 227 -8.21 12.42 0.09
C TRP A 227 -7.49 13.45 0.97
N GLN A 228 -8.17 14.54 1.31
CA GLN A 228 -7.62 15.61 2.14
C GLN A 228 -7.13 15.08 3.48
N ARG A 229 -7.89 14.19 4.13
CA ARG A 229 -7.49 13.56 5.39
C ARG A 229 -6.21 12.73 5.23
N ALA A 230 -6.13 11.91 4.18
CA ALA A 230 -4.94 11.11 3.90
C ALA A 230 -3.71 11.99 3.60
N LEU A 231 -3.88 13.01 2.76
CA LEU A 231 -2.83 13.94 2.37
C LEU A 231 -2.35 14.79 3.55
N ASN A 232 -3.26 15.34 4.36
CA ASN A 232 -2.91 16.10 5.56
C ASN A 232 -2.21 15.25 6.62
N PHE A 233 -2.50 13.97 6.69
CA PHE A 233 -1.75 13.08 7.59
C PHE A 233 -0.34 12.80 7.05
N THR A 234 -0.22 12.56 5.74
CA THR A 234 1.05 12.24 5.07
C THR A 234 1.99 13.44 5.06
N PHE A 235 1.48 14.59 4.64
CA PHE A 235 2.27 15.80 4.42
C PHE A 235 2.20 16.77 5.59
N GLY A 236 1.23 16.62 6.49
CA GLY A 236 0.94 17.63 7.50
C GLY A 236 -0.03 18.71 7.02
N ASN A 237 -0.68 19.36 7.98
CA ASN A 237 -1.43 20.59 7.75
C ASN A 237 -0.57 21.78 8.17
N VAL A 238 0.35 22.18 7.30
CA VAL A 238 1.36 23.22 7.56
C VAL A 238 1.25 24.39 6.57
N ARG A 239 1.86 25.52 6.92
CA ARG A 239 2.03 26.67 6.02
C ARG A 239 3.53 26.94 5.81
N PRO A 240 4.03 27.06 4.57
CA PRO A 240 3.30 26.89 3.31
C PRO A 240 2.77 25.45 3.12
N PRO A 241 1.65 25.26 2.37
CA PRO A 241 1.10 23.93 2.11
C PRO A 241 2.12 23.08 1.34
N ARG A 242 2.15 21.78 1.63
CA ARG A 242 3.07 20.81 1.01
C ARG A 242 2.46 20.04 -0.17
N TRP A 243 1.17 20.20 -0.37
CA TRP A 243 0.44 19.64 -1.49
C TRP A 243 -0.70 20.59 -1.85
N GLU A 244 -1.16 20.52 -3.09
CA GLU A 244 -2.31 21.26 -3.60
C GLU A 244 -3.07 20.43 -4.63
N ILE A 245 -4.24 20.91 -5.05
CA ILE A 245 -4.97 20.34 -6.17
C ILE A 245 -4.85 21.29 -7.35
N GLN A 246 -4.27 20.82 -8.44
CA GLN A 246 -4.16 21.52 -9.71
C GLN A 246 -4.77 20.64 -10.81
N ASP A 247 -5.69 21.18 -11.60
CA ASP A 247 -6.38 20.46 -12.70
C ASP A 247 -7.00 19.11 -12.28
N GLY A 248 -7.53 19.06 -11.05
CA GLY A 248 -8.13 17.85 -10.49
C GLY A 248 -7.12 16.78 -10.06
N GLN A 249 -5.83 17.10 -10.04
CA GLN A 249 -4.76 16.22 -9.60
C GLN A 249 -4.06 16.79 -8.37
N VAL A 250 -3.66 15.91 -7.46
CA VAL A 250 -2.78 16.26 -6.35
C VAL A 250 -1.39 16.55 -6.88
N LYS A 251 -0.86 17.72 -6.54
CA LYS A 251 0.49 18.17 -6.85
C LYS A 251 1.27 18.43 -5.58
N ILE A 252 2.56 18.12 -5.61
CA ILE A 252 3.48 18.38 -4.50
C ILE A 252 4.09 19.77 -4.74
N THR A 253 3.79 20.69 -3.83
CA THR A 253 4.31 22.07 -3.88
C THR A 253 5.83 22.07 -3.67
N GLU A 254 6.50 23.19 -3.97
CA GLU A 254 7.93 23.36 -3.69
C GLU A 254 8.28 23.06 -2.22
N ALA A 255 7.47 23.57 -1.27
CA ALA A 255 7.64 23.27 0.15
C ALA A 255 7.48 21.79 0.48
N GLY A 256 6.55 21.10 -0.20
CA GLY A 256 6.38 19.64 -0.10
C GLY A 256 7.57 18.87 -0.63
N GLN A 257 8.13 19.30 -1.75
CA GLN A 257 9.32 18.67 -2.35
C GLN A 257 10.54 18.82 -1.45
N ILE A 258 10.81 20.03 -0.93
CA ILE A 258 11.91 20.27 0.02
C ILE A 258 11.76 19.37 1.24
N TRP A 259 10.56 19.30 1.82
CA TRP A 259 10.29 18.46 2.98
C TRP A 259 10.48 16.96 2.68
N LEU A 260 9.92 16.45 1.58
CA LEU A 260 10.05 15.04 1.20
C LEU A 260 11.52 14.64 0.98
N LYS A 261 12.29 15.49 0.28
CA LYS A 261 13.72 15.25 0.05
C LYS A 261 14.49 15.19 1.37
N GLN A 262 14.16 16.05 2.34
CA GLN A 262 14.73 15.98 3.69
C GLN A 262 14.34 14.69 4.43
N GLN A 263 13.10 14.23 4.31
CA GLN A 263 12.69 12.94 4.91
C GLN A 263 13.49 11.77 4.34
N LEU A 264 13.69 11.74 3.02
CA LEU A 264 14.48 10.70 2.35
C LEU A 264 15.96 10.76 2.72
N LYS A 265 16.54 11.95 2.85
CA LYS A 265 17.92 12.11 3.36
C LYS A 265 18.06 11.64 4.80
N SER A 266 17.10 11.99 5.68
CA SER A 266 17.09 11.53 7.06
C SER A 266 16.95 10.01 7.16
N PHE A 267 16.13 9.41 6.29
CA PHE A 267 16.01 7.96 6.19
C PHE A 267 17.36 7.31 5.85
N ALA A 268 18.00 7.74 4.77
CA ALA A 268 19.28 7.20 4.34
C ALA A 268 20.36 7.31 5.43
N ALA A 269 20.36 8.41 6.19
CA ALA A 269 21.31 8.63 7.28
C ALA A 269 21.04 7.79 8.54
N LYS A 270 19.77 7.52 8.86
CA LYS A 270 19.37 6.85 10.12
C LYS A 270 19.00 5.38 9.95
N ASN A 271 18.86 4.90 8.72
CA ASN A 271 18.31 3.59 8.38
C ASN A 271 16.94 3.30 9.05
N SER A 272 16.17 4.35 9.36
CA SER A 272 14.92 4.22 10.10
C SER A 272 13.77 3.92 9.15
N GLN A 273 13.14 2.75 9.19
CA GLN A 273 12.06 2.38 8.26
C GLN A 273 10.86 3.36 8.16
N GLU A 274 10.76 4.35 9.05
CA GLU A 274 9.64 5.27 9.16
C GLU A 274 9.82 6.55 8.32
N ILE A 275 9.62 6.48 7.01
CA ILE A 275 9.20 7.67 6.24
C ILE A 275 7.66 7.73 6.27
N LEU A 276 7.08 8.93 6.43
CA LEU A 276 5.64 9.22 6.49
C LEU A 276 4.88 8.75 7.76
N TYR A 277 5.49 7.94 8.64
CA TYR A 277 4.86 7.52 9.92
C TYR A 277 5.15 8.45 11.09
N GLN A 278 6.23 9.23 11.02
CA GLN A 278 6.40 10.37 11.92
C GLN A 278 5.38 11.41 11.49
N ARG A 279 4.37 11.65 12.33
CA ARG A 279 3.34 12.69 12.15
C ARG A 279 3.92 13.87 11.36
N GLY A 280 3.33 14.21 10.22
CA GLY A 280 3.73 15.35 9.39
C GLY A 280 3.59 16.69 10.12
N GLY A 281 4.46 16.95 11.08
CA GLY A 281 4.32 18.02 12.06
C GLY A 281 3.86 17.48 13.42
N HIS A 282 4.72 17.67 14.42
CA HIS A 282 4.30 17.70 15.81
C HIS A 282 3.09 18.64 15.94
N ARG A 283 1.97 18.14 16.45
CA ARG A 283 1.19 18.95 17.40
C ARG A 283 1.91 18.79 18.74
N VAL A 284 2.48 19.88 19.23
CA VAL A 284 2.55 20.14 20.67
C VAL A 284 1.13 20.11 21.20
#